data_AF-A0A0C5GRX5-F1
#
_entry.id   AF-A0A0C5GRX5-F1
#
_cell.length_a   1.000
_cell.length_b   1.000
_cell.length_c   1.000
_cell.angle_alpha   90.00
_cell.angle_beta   90.00
_cell.angle_gamma   90.00
#
_symmetry.space_group_name_H-M   'P 1'
#
loop_
_entity.id
_entity.type
_entity.pdbx_description
1 polymer ?
#
loop_
_entity_poly.entity_id
_entity_poly.type
_entity_poly.pdbx_seq_one_letter_code
_entity_poly.pdbx_strand_id
1 'polypeptide(L)' 'MRRKRSNWVSVSHLSAYAADPSKFCQHRGQAYNSEAANAGLKAHAQAGSGNSLLPWLVIIVVAILVAINWDLL' A
#
# COMPACT_ATOMS: atom_id res chain seq x y z
N MET A 1 -2.39 -17.24 -29.90
CA MET A 1 -3.32 -16.78 -28.83
C MET A 1 -2.94 -15.36 -28.41
N ARG A 2 -3.73 -14.34 -28.79
CA ARG A 2 -3.46 -12.93 -28.47
C ARG A 2 -3.96 -12.66 -27.04
N ARG A 3 -3.06 -12.43 -26.08
CA ARG A 3 -3.43 -12.12 -24.69
C ARG A 3 -4.34 -10.88 -24.69
N LYS A 4 -5.56 -11.01 -24.17
CA LYS A 4 -6.52 -9.91 -23.97
C LYS A 4 -5.88 -8.92 -22.99
N ARG A 5 -5.40 -7.76 -23.46
CA ARG A 5 -4.90 -6.71 -22.56
C ARG A 5 -6.09 -6.27 -21.70
N SER A 6 -5.97 -6.40 -20.39
CA SER A 6 -6.95 -5.81 -19.49
C SER A 6 -6.85 -4.29 -19.66
N ASN A 7 -7.99 -3.64 -19.91
CA ASN A 7 -8.05 -2.22 -20.23
C ASN A 7 -8.18 -1.37 -18.95
N TRP A 8 -7.51 -1.80 -17.89
CA TRP A 8 -7.59 -1.16 -16.59
C TRP A 8 -6.67 0.05 -16.60
N VAL A 9 -7.26 1.22 -16.82
CA VAL A 9 -6.58 2.50 -16.69
C VAL A 9 -6.78 3.00 -15.27
N SER A 10 -5.71 3.33 -14.56
CA SER A 10 -5.80 3.92 -13.23
C SER A 10 -6.37 5.33 -13.30
N VAL A 11 -7.10 5.74 -12.26
CA VAL A 11 -7.61 7.12 -12.15
C VAL A 11 -6.46 8.13 -12.20
N SER A 12 -5.30 7.77 -11.64
CA SER A 12 -4.06 8.56 -11.72
C SER A 12 -3.54 8.75 -13.15
N HIS A 13 -3.67 7.75 -14.03
CA HIS A 13 -3.34 7.89 -15.44
C HIS A 13 -4.31 8.85 -16.14
N LEU A 14 -5.61 8.73 -15.87
CA LEU A 14 -6.62 9.62 -16.45
C LEU A 14 -6.40 11.08 -16.02
N SER A 15 -6.12 11.30 -14.73
CA SER A 15 -5.85 12.65 -14.21
C SER A 15 -4.55 13.24 -14.77
N ALA A 16 -3.49 12.42 -14.92
CA ALA A 16 -2.23 12.88 -15.48
C ALA A 16 -2.37 13.26 -16.97
N TYR A 17 -3.12 12.48 -17.75
CA TYR A 17 -3.42 12.81 -19.14
C TYR A 17 -4.28 14.08 -19.25
N ALA A 18 -5.29 14.23 -18.39
CA ALA A 18 -6.15 15.43 -18.37
C ALA A 18 -5.39 16.71 -17.98
N ALA A 19 -4.36 16.60 -17.14
CA ALA A 19 -3.55 17.74 -16.70
C ALA A 19 -2.59 18.24 -17.80
N ASP A 20 -1.86 17.32 -18.45
CA ASP A 20 -0.95 17.66 -19.56
C ASP A 20 -0.78 16.46 -20.51
N PRO A 21 -1.56 16.40 -21.60
CA PRO A 21 -1.50 15.31 -22.56
C PRO A 21 -0.12 15.16 -23.23
N SER A 22 0.57 16.28 -23.43
CA SER A 22 1.85 16.30 -24.16
C SER A 22 2.95 15.62 -23.34
N LYS A 23 3.08 16.01 -22.07
CA LYS A 23 4.03 15.38 -21.14
C LYS A 23 3.65 13.95 -20.82
N PHE A 24 2.35 13.67 -20.67
CA PHE A 24 1.88 12.31 -20.47
C PHE A 24 2.33 11.35 -21.58
N CYS A 25 2.18 11.77 -22.85
CA CYS A 25 2.61 10.99 -24.01
C CYS A 25 4.13 10.86 -24.07
N GLN A 26 4.89 11.92 -23.76
CA GLN A 26 6.35 11.89 -23.69
C GLN A 26 6.86 10.87 -22.66
N HIS A 27 6.22 10.83 -21.48
CA HIS A 27 6.56 9.91 -20.40
C HIS A 27 5.84 8.54 -20.52
N ARG A 28 5.09 8.30 -21.61
CA ARG A 28 4.33 7.06 -21.85
C ARG A 28 3.41 6.67 -20.68
N GLY A 29 2.81 7.66 -20.03
CA GLY A 29 1.96 7.50 -18.86
C GLY A 29 2.70 7.21 -17.54
N GLN A 30 4.02 7.11 -17.56
CA GLN A 30 4.81 6.97 -16.34
C GLN A 30 4.94 8.31 -15.59
N ALA A 31 5.28 8.23 -14.30
CA ALA A 31 5.60 9.41 -13.53
C ALA A 31 6.77 10.16 -14.16
N TYR A 32 6.64 11.47 -14.34
CA TYR A 32 7.71 12.34 -14.86
C TYR A 32 8.97 12.29 -13.99
N ASN A 33 8.80 12.05 -12.68
CA ASN A 33 9.85 11.81 -11.71
C ASN A 33 9.59 10.47 -11.00
N SER A 34 10.28 9.43 -11.44
CA SER A 34 10.18 8.08 -10.88
C SER A 34 10.72 7.98 -9.45
N GLU A 35 11.70 8.81 -9.09
CA GLU A 35 12.30 8.82 -7.76
C GLU A 35 11.32 9.37 -6.72
N ALA A 36 10.65 10.48 -7.01
CA ALA A 36 9.61 11.05 -6.16
C ALA A 36 8.42 10.09 -6.01
N ALA A 37 8.00 9.43 -7.09
CA ALA A 37 6.93 8.43 -7.04
C ALA A 37 7.31 7.24 -6.14
N ASN A 38 8.55 6.75 -6.23
CA ASN A 38 9.04 5.67 -5.37
C ASN A 38 9.19 6.10 -3.92
N ALA A 39 9.63 7.34 -3.65
CA ALA A 39 9.70 7.88 -2.31
C ALA A 39 8.30 7.94 -1.66
N GLY A 40 7.30 8.42 -2.41
CA GLY A 40 5.90 8.40 -1.98
C GLY A 40 5.39 6.98 -1.72
N LEU A 41 5.73 6.03 -2.60
CA LEU A 41 5.35 4.62 -2.43
C LEU A 41 5.93 4.02 -1.15
N LYS A 42 7.20 4.31 -0.85
CA LYS A 42 7.87 3.87 0.39
C LYS A 42 7.23 4.48 1.62
N ALA A 43 6.94 5.77 1.60
CA ALA A 43 6.28 6.47 2.70
C ALA A 43 4.87 5.89 2.97
N HIS A 44 4.09 5.64 1.91
CA HIS A 44 2.78 4.99 2.03
C HIS A 44 2.87 3.55 2.53
N ALA A 45 3.85 2.78 2.06
CA ALA A 45 4.09 1.42 2.56
C ALA A 45 4.43 1.42 4.06
N GLN A 46 5.27 2.37 4.50
CA GLN A 46 5.64 2.51 5.90
C GLN A 46 4.44 2.93 6.76
N ALA A 47 3.63 3.90 6.30
CA ALA A 47 2.39 4.30 6.98
C ALA A 47 1.37 3.15 7.06
N GLY A 48 1.24 2.35 5.99
CA GLY A 48 0.38 1.17 5.95
C GLY A 48 0.88 0.01 6.83
N SER A 49 2.19 -0.08 7.08
CA SER A 49 2.78 -1.12 7.93
C SER A 49 2.56 -0.93 9.44
N GLY A 50 2.08 0.25 9.87
CA GLY A 50 1.90 0.58 11.29
C GLY A 50 0.84 -0.26 12.00
N ASN A 51 -0.10 -0.87 11.28
CA ASN A 51 -1.17 -1.68 11.87
C ASN A 51 -0.83 -3.18 11.82
N SER A 52 0.24 -3.58 12.52
CA SER A 52 0.56 -4.99 12.69
C SER A 52 -0.35 -5.62 13.75
N LEU A 53 -0.91 -6.79 13.45
CA LEU A 53 -1.71 -7.58 14.40
C LEU A 53 -0.87 -8.18 15.54
N LEU A 54 0.46 -8.19 15.40
CA LEU A 54 1.39 -8.78 16.35
C LEU A 54 1.25 -8.25 17.80
N PRO A 55 1.28 -6.91 18.05
CA PRO A 55 1.10 -6.38 19.40
C PRO A 55 -0.23 -6.81 20.04
N TRP A 56 -1.30 -6.90 19.25
CA TRP A 56 -2.59 -7.39 19.75
C TRP A 56 -2.54 -8.87 20.15
N LEU A 57 -1.88 -9.72 19.35
CA LEU A 57 -1.68 -11.12 19.69
C LEU A 57 -0.87 -11.29 20.98
N VAL A 58 0.17 -10.49 21.20
CA VAL A 58 0.97 -10.52 22.43
C VAL A 58 0.11 -10.20 23.66
N ILE A 59 -0.72 -9.15 23.58
CA ILE A 59 -1.62 -8.76 24.67
C ILE A 59 -2.60 -9.90 25.01
N ILE A 60 -3.19 -10.53 24.00
CA ILE A 60 -4.14 -11.65 24.19
C ILE A 60 -3.45 -12.83 24.88
N VAL A 61 -2.26 -13.22 24.44
CA VAL A 61 -1.51 -14.34 25.03
C VAL A 61 -1.18 -14.07 26.50
N VAL A 62 -0.71 -12.84 26.82
CA VAL A 62 -0.42 -12.46 28.20
C VAL A 62 -1.68 -12.49 29.06
N ALA A 63 -2.81 -11.97 28.56
CA ALA A 63 -4.07 -11.99 29.30
C ALA A 63 -4.55 -13.41 29.61
N ILE A 64 -4.44 -14.33 28.65
CA ILE A 64 -4.79 -15.75 28.85
C ILE A 64 -3.89 -16.40 29.90
N LEU A 65 -2.57 -16.18 29.82
CA LEU A 65 -1.63 -16.73 30.80
C LEU A 65 -1.90 -16.20 32.22
N VAL A 66 -2.20 -14.90 32.36
CA VAL A 66 -2.57 -14.31 33.65
C VAL A 66 -3.86 -14.92 34.19
N ALA A 67 -4.90 -15.08 33.36
CA ALA A 67 -6.16 -15.68 33.77
C ALA A 67 -5.98 -17.13 34.26
N ILE A 68 -5.22 -17.95 33.52
CA ILE A 68 -4.93 -19.34 33.91
C ILE A 68 -4.17 -19.40 35.24
N ASN A 69 -3.16 -18.54 35.44
CA ASN A 69 -2.39 -18.53 36.69
C ASN A 69 -3.18 -17.98 37.88
N TRP A 70 -4.14 -17.08 37.63
CA TRP A 70 -5.03 -16.55 38.66
C TRP A 70 -6.08 -17.58 39.12
N ASP A 71 -6.61 -18.39 38.20
CA ASP A 71 -7.56 -19.47 38.53
C ASP A 71 -6.89 -20.67 39.24
N LEU A 72 -5.56 -20.75 39.24
CA LEU A 72 -4.77 -21.80 39.88
C LEU A 72 -4.29 -21.47 41.31
N LEU A 73 -4.56 -20.25 41.80
CA LEU A 73 -4.07 -19.67 43.06
C LEU A 73 -5.21 -19.49 44.06
#